data_AF-A0A0P0V5B0-F1
#
_entry.id   AF-A0A0P0V5B0-F1
#
_cell.length_a   1.000
_cell.length_b   1.000
_cell.length_c   1.000
_cell.angle_alpha   90.00
_cell.angle_beta   90.00
_cell.angle_gamma   90.00
#
_symmetry.space_group_name_H-M   'P 1'
#
loop_
_entity.id
_entity.type
_entity.pdbx_description
1 polymer ?
#
loop_
_entity_poly.entity_id
_entity_poly.type
_entity_poly.pdbx_seq_one_letter_code
_entity_poly.pdbx_strand_id
1 'polypeptide(L)'
;LHDSPSKSSTEENDEMSKLPPAQRKKLRQKQKKAEARAKREAEEKQEDETTSSHTSKSGKKQNARPVDLDPHGEKLVQIENPLAEGTKYLKLLQNNSSDSLETHTLSFELNMRKQKILLAFQAVKQLIKLDENSPDSHRCLIRFFHKINNLPSPGTDSEKLIWNVLEAERPDLRQLHGKSLVEVNRSFLEKHSASLTHRAAAAEMMYLLEPDKKLEAIKLIEDSVNSTASGNSVLGPVNEWKILDCIDVHKLLETIFGDQDVANSWKARCAEYFPYSTYFEGIKSASAAYCSVANSLEDSSENGIVANAQMKSADGETCTLNGTVHIVDELSNLSIR
;
A
#
# COMPACT_ATOMS: atom_id res chain seq x y z
N LEU A 1 -10.62 4.61 1.99
CA LEU A 1 -10.69 3.22 1.50
C LEU A 1 -12.08 2.99 0.90
N HIS A 2 -12.16 2.49 -0.33
CA HIS A 2 -13.42 2.44 -1.10
C HIS A 2 -14.11 1.08 -0.94
N ASP A 3 -15.00 0.98 0.04
CA ASP A 3 -15.83 -0.23 0.23
C ASP A 3 -16.89 -0.38 -0.88
N SER A 4 -17.13 0.71 -1.63
CA SER A 4 -17.87 0.78 -2.89
C SER A 4 -16.98 1.47 -3.93
N PRO A 5 -16.22 0.73 -4.75
CA PRO A 5 -15.43 1.36 -5.80
C PRO A 5 -16.36 2.12 -6.75
N SER A 6 -16.00 3.37 -7.06
CA SER A 6 -16.73 4.20 -8.00
C SER A 6 -16.79 3.47 -9.34
N LYS A 7 -18.00 3.20 -9.85
CA LYS A 7 -18.17 2.69 -11.21
C LYS A 7 -17.56 3.75 -12.15
N SER A 8 -16.51 3.37 -12.88
CA SER A 8 -15.72 4.23 -13.78
C SER A 8 -16.52 4.94 -14.89
N SER A 9 -17.82 4.70 -14.99
CA SER A 9 -18.73 5.34 -15.94
C SER A 9 -18.86 6.86 -15.79
N THR A 10 -18.44 7.44 -14.67
CA THR A 10 -18.60 8.90 -14.45
C THR A 10 -17.41 9.69 -15.01
N GLU A 11 -16.19 9.19 -14.89
CA GLU A 11 -14.98 9.93 -15.30
C GLU A 11 -14.71 9.83 -16.80
N GLU A 12 -14.91 8.65 -17.42
CA GLU A 12 -14.77 8.48 -18.87
C GLU A 12 -15.82 9.28 -19.67
N ASN A 13 -17.01 9.45 -19.10
CA ASN A 13 -18.08 10.22 -19.72
C ASN A 13 -17.80 11.72 -19.66
N ASP A 14 -17.04 12.18 -18.65
CA ASP A 14 -16.67 13.59 -18.46
C ASP A 14 -15.46 14.03 -19.31
N GLU A 15 -14.56 13.10 -19.64
CA GLU A 15 -13.52 13.34 -20.65
C GLU A 15 -14.09 13.29 -22.07
N MET A 16 -14.99 12.33 -22.34
CA MET A 16 -15.69 12.25 -23.62
C MET A 16 -16.65 13.42 -23.83
N SER A 17 -17.11 14.08 -22.75
CA SER A 17 -17.98 15.27 -22.80
C SER A 17 -17.27 16.60 -23.06
N LYS A 18 -15.93 16.60 -23.18
CA LYS A 18 -15.12 17.79 -23.50
C LYS A 18 -14.62 17.87 -24.95
N LEU A 19 -14.75 16.80 -25.75
CA LEU A 19 -14.30 16.77 -27.15
C LEU A 19 -15.33 17.33 -28.14
N PRO A 20 -14.96 17.92 -29.29
CA PRO A 20 -15.91 18.39 -30.30
C PRO A 20 -16.83 17.26 -30.83
N PRO A 21 -18.12 17.52 -31.13
CA PRO A 21 -19.12 16.51 -31.48
C PRO A 21 -18.75 15.65 -32.71
N ALA A 22 -17.98 16.21 -33.65
CA ALA A 22 -17.49 15.50 -34.83
C ALA A 22 -16.44 14.41 -34.49
N GLN A 23 -15.60 14.63 -33.47
CA GLN A 23 -14.58 13.67 -33.05
C GLN A 23 -15.17 12.54 -32.19
N ARG A 24 -16.18 12.84 -31.35
CA ARG A 24 -16.90 11.81 -30.56
C ARG A 24 -17.61 10.79 -31.44
N LYS A 25 -18.27 11.25 -32.50
CA LYS A 25 -18.96 10.36 -33.45
C LYS A 25 -17.96 9.47 -34.19
N LYS A 26 -16.80 10.01 -34.57
CA LYS A 26 -15.73 9.27 -35.25
C LYS A 26 -15.07 8.23 -34.34
N LEU A 27 -14.84 8.55 -33.06
CA LEU A 27 -14.23 7.63 -32.10
C LEU A 27 -15.19 6.50 -31.69
N ARG A 28 -16.46 6.81 -31.42
CA ARG A 28 -17.50 5.78 -31.15
C ARG A 28 -17.72 4.86 -32.35
N GLN A 29 -17.67 5.40 -33.57
CA GLN A 29 -17.78 4.58 -34.78
C GLN A 29 -16.53 3.72 -35.01
N LYS A 30 -15.34 4.21 -34.64
CA LYS A 30 -14.08 3.44 -34.70
C LYS A 30 -14.07 2.31 -33.66
N GLN A 31 -14.51 2.57 -32.44
CA GLN A 31 -14.63 1.56 -31.37
C GLN A 31 -15.67 0.49 -31.74
N LYS A 32 -16.89 0.88 -32.15
CA LYS A 32 -17.90 -0.08 -32.62
C LYS A 32 -17.45 -0.91 -33.82
N LYS A 33 -16.64 -0.34 -34.71
CA LYS A 33 -16.07 -1.06 -35.87
C LYS A 33 -14.96 -2.02 -35.44
N ALA A 34 -14.15 -1.67 -34.45
CA ALA A 34 -13.12 -2.56 -33.90
C ALA A 34 -13.76 -3.72 -33.11
N GLU A 35 -14.78 -3.44 -32.30
CA GLU A 35 -15.54 -4.43 -31.54
C GLU A 35 -16.32 -5.39 -32.47
N ALA A 36 -17.00 -4.86 -33.49
CA ALA A 36 -17.68 -5.69 -34.49
C ALA A 36 -16.70 -6.54 -35.32
N ARG A 37 -15.48 -6.04 -35.55
CA ARG A 37 -14.43 -6.80 -36.26
C ARG A 37 -13.85 -7.90 -35.37
N ALA A 38 -13.58 -7.61 -34.09
CA ALA A 38 -13.12 -8.61 -33.13
C ALA A 38 -14.17 -9.72 -32.90
N LYS A 39 -15.45 -9.35 -32.87
CA LYS A 39 -16.55 -10.33 -32.74
C LYS A 39 -16.68 -11.22 -33.98
N ARG A 40 -16.57 -10.66 -35.19
CA ARG A 40 -16.57 -11.43 -36.44
C ARG A 40 -15.34 -12.34 -36.57
N GLU A 41 -14.15 -11.86 -36.21
CA GLU A 41 -12.93 -12.68 -36.23
C GLU A 41 -12.94 -13.78 -35.15
N ALA A 42 -13.74 -13.64 -34.09
CA ALA A 42 -13.97 -14.69 -33.09
C ALA A 42 -15.01 -15.72 -33.54
N GLU A 43 -16.07 -15.30 -34.24
CA GLU A 43 -17.10 -16.18 -34.81
C GLU A 43 -16.55 -17.00 -35.99
N GLU A 44 -15.72 -16.39 -36.86
CA GLU A 44 -15.10 -17.06 -38.01
C GLU A 44 -14.08 -18.15 -37.58
N LYS A 45 -13.38 -17.92 -36.46
CA LYS A 45 -12.50 -18.94 -35.85
C LYS A 45 -13.25 -20.09 -35.17
N GLN A 46 -14.49 -19.86 -34.73
CA GLN A 46 -15.35 -20.94 -34.24
C GLN A 46 -15.92 -21.77 -35.40
N GLU A 47 -16.22 -21.17 -36.55
CA GLU A 47 -16.76 -21.88 -37.71
C GLU A 47 -15.68 -22.78 -38.39
N ASP A 48 -14.43 -22.33 -38.46
CA ASP A 48 -13.29 -23.13 -38.95
C ASP A 48 -12.93 -24.33 -38.04
N GLU A 49 -13.17 -24.24 -36.72
CA GLU A 49 -12.99 -25.38 -35.81
C GLU A 49 -14.14 -26.41 -35.91
N THR A 50 -15.36 -25.97 -36.25
CA THR A 50 -16.48 -26.92 -36.41
C THR A 50 -16.42 -27.70 -37.73
N THR A 51 -15.89 -27.11 -38.80
CA THR A 51 -15.78 -27.77 -40.12
C THR A 51 -14.53 -28.65 -40.27
N SER A 52 -13.47 -28.43 -39.46
CA SER A 52 -12.27 -29.28 -39.45
C SER A 52 -12.37 -30.51 -38.51
N SER A 53 -13.45 -30.62 -37.73
CA SER A 53 -13.68 -31.72 -36.78
C SER A 53 -13.96 -33.09 -37.42
N HIS A 54 -14.01 -33.18 -38.76
CA HIS A 54 -14.27 -34.43 -39.48
C HIS A 54 -13.09 -35.03 -40.24
N THR A 55 -11.82 -34.72 -39.95
CA THR A 55 -10.72 -35.61 -40.38
C THR A 55 -9.48 -35.55 -39.49
N SER A 56 -9.06 -36.74 -39.08
CA SER A 56 -7.72 -37.16 -38.59
C SER A 56 -7.28 -36.86 -37.15
N LYS A 57 -7.36 -37.93 -36.35
CA LYS A 57 -6.45 -38.36 -35.28
C LYS A 57 -5.01 -37.82 -35.41
N SER A 58 -4.50 -37.33 -34.27
CA SER A 58 -3.16 -37.57 -33.68
C SER A 58 -2.44 -36.28 -33.28
N GLY A 59 -2.06 -36.21 -31.99
CA GLY A 59 -0.90 -35.43 -31.56
C GLY A 59 -1.19 -34.16 -30.74
N LYS A 60 -0.73 -34.19 -29.47
CA LYS A 60 -0.46 -33.04 -28.60
C LYS A 60 -1.68 -32.20 -28.17
N LYS A 61 -2.30 -32.60 -27.06
CA LYS A 61 -2.97 -31.66 -26.14
C LYS A 61 -1.91 -30.70 -25.59
N GLN A 62 -1.63 -29.62 -26.32
CA GLN A 62 -1.13 -28.42 -25.69
C GLN A 62 -2.23 -27.97 -24.72
N ASN A 63 -1.90 -27.88 -23.43
CA ASN A 63 -2.76 -27.25 -22.45
C ASN A 63 -2.99 -25.80 -22.91
N ALA A 64 -4.08 -25.58 -23.66
CA ALA A 64 -4.59 -24.25 -23.93
C ALA A 64 -4.88 -23.64 -22.56
N ARG A 65 -4.00 -22.73 -22.12
CA ARG A 65 -4.23 -21.98 -20.89
C ARG A 65 -5.60 -21.31 -21.04
N PRO A 66 -6.46 -21.34 -20.01
CA PRO A 66 -7.73 -20.64 -20.06
C PRO A 66 -7.49 -19.22 -20.58
N VAL A 67 -8.15 -18.85 -21.68
CA VAL A 67 -8.04 -17.49 -22.22
C VAL A 67 -8.63 -16.57 -21.15
N ASP A 68 -7.80 -15.66 -20.64
CA ASP A 68 -8.25 -14.68 -19.67
C ASP A 68 -9.29 -13.77 -20.33
N LEU A 69 -10.51 -13.80 -19.79
CA LEU A 69 -11.65 -13.02 -20.27
C LEU A 69 -11.65 -11.59 -19.73
N ASP A 70 -10.70 -11.24 -18.86
CA ASP A 70 -10.51 -9.88 -18.31
C ASP A 70 -9.01 -9.49 -18.17
N PRO A 71 -8.25 -9.42 -19.28
CA PRO A 71 -6.80 -9.13 -19.21
C PRO A 71 -6.44 -7.78 -18.58
N HIS A 72 -7.38 -6.83 -18.58
CA HIS A 72 -7.20 -5.48 -18.02
C HIS A 72 -7.81 -5.33 -16.62
N GLY A 73 -8.48 -6.36 -16.08
CA GLY A 73 -9.07 -6.32 -14.74
C GLY A 73 -10.30 -5.41 -14.61
N GLU A 74 -10.92 -5.01 -15.72
CA GLU A 74 -12.07 -4.09 -15.72
C GLU A 74 -13.27 -4.70 -15.01
N LYS A 75 -13.48 -6.02 -15.15
CA LYS A 75 -14.55 -6.74 -14.44
C LYS A 75 -14.22 -6.88 -12.96
N LEU A 76 -12.93 -7.02 -12.61
CA LEU A 76 -12.50 -7.07 -11.20
C LEU A 76 -12.78 -5.76 -10.46
N VAL A 77 -12.59 -4.60 -11.12
CA VAL A 77 -12.90 -3.29 -10.52
C VAL A 77 -14.42 -3.11 -10.34
N GLN A 78 -15.23 -3.68 -11.22
CA GLN A 78 -16.69 -3.53 -11.23
C GLN A 78 -17.45 -4.57 -10.36
N ILE A 79 -16.75 -5.34 -9.53
CA ILE A 79 -17.38 -6.34 -8.65
C ILE A 79 -18.39 -5.68 -7.72
N GLU A 80 -19.61 -6.22 -7.68
CA GLU A 80 -20.71 -5.68 -6.87
C GLU A 80 -20.46 -5.75 -5.36
N ASN A 81 -19.78 -6.81 -4.89
CA ASN A 81 -19.52 -7.05 -3.47
C ASN A 81 -18.03 -7.36 -3.19
N PRO A 82 -17.15 -6.34 -3.17
CA PRO A 82 -15.72 -6.53 -2.95
C PRO A 82 -15.39 -7.23 -1.61
N LEU A 83 -16.15 -6.92 -0.55
CA LEU A 83 -15.97 -7.53 0.78
C LEU A 83 -16.30 -9.04 0.79
N ALA A 84 -17.23 -9.49 -0.06
CA ALA A 84 -17.57 -10.91 -0.18
C ALA A 84 -16.43 -11.67 -0.88
N GLU A 85 -15.86 -11.10 -1.94
CA GLU A 85 -14.70 -11.66 -2.63
C GLU A 85 -13.47 -11.69 -1.71
N GLY A 86 -13.21 -10.61 -0.97
CA GLY A 86 -12.14 -10.56 0.03
C GLY A 86 -12.27 -11.65 1.10
N THR A 87 -13.50 -12.09 1.42
CA THR A 87 -13.72 -13.18 2.38
C THR A 87 -13.20 -14.53 1.86
N LYS A 88 -13.20 -14.75 0.54
CA LYS A 88 -12.67 -15.99 -0.06
C LYS A 88 -11.16 -16.08 0.13
N TYR A 89 -10.45 -14.98 -0.15
CA TYR A 89 -9.00 -14.89 0.08
C TYR A 89 -8.65 -14.96 1.56
N LEU A 90 -9.42 -14.30 2.42
CA LEU A 90 -9.22 -14.39 3.87
C LEU A 90 -9.32 -15.83 4.37
N LYS A 91 -10.32 -16.61 3.91
CA LYS A 91 -10.43 -18.04 4.26
C LYS A 91 -9.21 -18.84 3.81
N LEU A 92 -8.67 -18.55 2.62
CA LEU A 92 -7.46 -19.20 2.14
C LEU A 92 -6.26 -18.88 3.05
N LEU A 93 -6.10 -17.62 3.46
CA LEU A 93 -5.05 -17.21 4.39
C LEU A 93 -5.23 -17.86 5.77
N GLN A 94 -6.45 -17.91 6.30
CA GLN A 94 -6.73 -18.57 7.58
C GLN A 94 -6.43 -20.08 7.55
N ASN A 95 -6.66 -20.74 6.42
CA ASN A 95 -6.42 -22.17 6.29
C ASN A 95 -4.92 -22.51 6.10
N ASN A 96 -4.13 -21.64 5.49
CA ASN A 96 -2.74 -21.91 5.12
C ASN A 96 -1.71 -21.11 5.95
N SER A 97 -2.14 -20.06 6.64
CA SER A 97 -1.28 -19.10 7.33
C SER A 97 -1.98 -18.53 8.56
N SER A 98 -2.55 -19.42 9.38
CA SER A 98 -3.20 -19.07 10.65
C SER A 98 -2.25 -18.47 11.69
N ASP A 99 -0.94 -18.65 11.53
CA ASP A 99 0.06 -18.21 12.50
C ASP A 99 0.70 -16.86 12.11
N SER A 100 0.29 -16.27 10.97
CA SER A 100 0.70 -14.93 10.55
C SER A 100 -0.17 -13.87 11.22
N LEU A 101 0.49 -12.83 11.73
CA LEU A 101 -0.17 -11.67 12.32
C LEU A 101 -1.03 -10.93 11.29
N GLU A 102 -0.48 -10.75 10.10
CA GLU A 102 -1.10 -10.03 8.97
C GLU A 102 -2.44 -10.68 8.57
N THR A 103 -2.52 -12.02 8.58
CA THR A 103 -3.77 -12.74 8.31
C THR A 103 -4.89 -12.31 9.26
N HIS A 104 -4.59 -12.17 10.56
CA HIS A 104 -5.59 -11.79 11.55
C HIS A 104 -5.85 -10.28 11.57
N THR A 105 -4.86 -9.45 11.25
CA THR A 105 -5.07 -8.01 11.03
C THR A 105 -6.05 -7.78 9.87
N LEU A 106 -5.87 -8.48 8.74
CA LEU A 106 -6.80 -8.47 7.62
C LEU A 106 -8.18 -9.04 8.00
N SER A 107 -8.22 -10.10 8.80
CA SER A 107 -9.46 -10.67 9.32
C SER A 107 -10.25 -9.65 10.14
N PHE A 108 -9.57 -8.92 11.02
CA PHE A 108 -10.16 -7.85 11.81
C PHE A 108 -10.74 -6.76 10.90
N GLU A 109 -9.94 -6.22 10.00
CA GLU A 109 -10.35 -5.14 9.08
C GLU A 109 -11.58 -5.53 8.24
N LEU A 110 -11.59 -6.74 7.68
CA LEU A 110 -12.70 -7.22 6.85
C LEU A 110 -13.97 -7.43 7.69
N ASN A 111 -13.85 -8.06 8.85
CA ASN A 111 -15.01 -8.36 9.71
C ASN A 111 -15.61 -7.10 10.34
N MET A 112 -14.79 -6.09 10.65
CA MET A 112 -15.25 -4.79 11.13
C MET A 112 -16.10 -4.08 10.06
N ARG A 113 -15.66 -4.07 8.79
CA ARG A 113 -16.44 -3.50 7.67
C ARG A 113 -17.74 -4.25 7.41
N LYS A 114 -17.71 -5.58 7.51
CA LYS A 114 -18.90 -6.44 7.38
C LYS A 114 -19.81 -6.43 8.61
N GLN A 115 -19.47 -5.68 9.65
CA GLN A 115 -20.20 -5.62 10.93
C GLN A 115 -20.36 -7.00 11.60
N LYS A 116 -19.40 -7.91 11.38
CA LYS A 116 -19.35 -9.24 12.02
C LYS A 116 -18.57 -9.15 13.32
N ILE A 117 -19.19 -8.56 14.35
CA ILE A 117 -18.55 -8.19 15.61
C ILE A 117 -17.82 -9.36 16.29
N LEU A 118 -18.46 -10.52 16.44
CA LEU A 118 -17.84 -11.67 17.10
C LEU A 118 -16.64 -12.24 16.33
N LEU A 119 -16.67 -12.19 14.98
CA LEU A 119 -15.52 -12.62 14.17
C LEU A 119 -14.38 -11.60 14.24
N ALA A 120 -14.69 -10.32 14.30
CA ALA A 120 -13.69 -9.28 14.54
C ALA A 120 -13.04 -9.45 15.93
N PHE A 121 -13.83 -9.74 16.97
CA PHE A 121 -13.32 -10.04 18.30
C PHE A 121 -12.44 -11.29 18.32
N GLN A 122 -12.86 -12.36 17.63
CA GLN A 122 -12.05 -13.56 17.47
C GLN A 122 -10.69 -13.24 16.83
N ALA A 123 -10.65 -12.40 15.80
CA ALA A 123 -9.41 -11.98 15.16
C ALA A 123 -8.49 -11.22 16.14
N VAL A 124 -9.05 -10.29 16.94
CA VAL A 124 -8.30 -9.58 18.00
C VAL A 124 -7.71 -10.57 19.02
N LYS A 125 -8.48 -11.57 19.47
CA LYS A 125 -7.96 -12.60 20.39
C LYS A 125 -6.80 -13.38 19.78
N GLN A 126 -6.86 -13.71 18.49
CA GLN A 126 -5.75 -14.40 17.81
C GLN A 126 -4.52 -13.50 17.66
N LEU A 127 -4.69 -12.22 17.33
CA LEU A 127 -3.61 -11.24 17.27
C LEU A 127 -2.86 -11.15 18.59
N ILE A 128 -3.59 -10.98 19.70
CA ILE A 128 -3.01 -10.91 21.06
C ILE A 128 -2.31 -12.22 21.43
N LYS A 129 -2.87 -13.36 21.01
CA LYS A 129 -2.27 -14.68 21.26
C LYS A 129 -0.95 -14.86 20.50
N LEU A 130 -0.84 -14.35 19.27
CA LEU A 130 0.36 -14.45 18.45
C LEU A 130 1.44 -13.47 18.93
N ASP A 131 1.08 -12.20 19.07
CA ASP A 131 1.97 -11.17 19.59
C ASP A 131 1.17 -10.08 20.32
N GLU A 132 1.23 -10.14 21.64
CA GLU A 132 0.65 -9.14 22.55
C GLU A 132 1.30 -7.76 22.42
N ASN A 133 2.59 -7.70 22.04
CA ASN A 133 3.33 -6.45 21.98
C ASN A 133 3.25 -5.78 20.61
N SER A 134 2.72 -6.46 19.60
CA SER A 134 2.66 -5.90 18.24
C SER A 134 1.87 -4.58 18.20
N PRO A 135 2.38 -3.55 17.50
CA PRO A 135 1.66 -2.31 17.21
C PRO A 135 0.29 -2.55 16.57
N ASP A 136 0.17 -3.54 15.68
CA ASP A 136 -1.08 -3.82 14.97
C ASP A 136 -2.10 -4.53 15.85
N SER A 137 -1.65 -5.45 16.73
CA SER A 137 -2.50 -6.04 17.76
C SER A 137 -3.11 -4.97 18.66
N HIS A 138 -2.29 -3.99 19.08
CA HIS A 138 -2.71 -2.87 19.91
C HIS A 138 -3.71 -1.95 19.19
N ARG A 139 -3.45 -1.60 17.92
CA ARG A 139 -4.38 -0.83 17.07
C ARG A 139 -5.73 -1.53 16.96
N CYS A 140 -5.73 -2.83 16.63
CA CYS A 140 -6.95 -3.60 16.44
C CYS A 140 -7.75 -3.69 17.75
N LEU A 141 -7.07 -3.91 18.88
CA LEU A 141 -7.69 -3.96 20.20
C LEU A 141 -8.40 -2.65 20.55
N ILE A 142 -7.71 -1.52 20.48
CA ILE A 142 -8.30 -0.22 20.83
C ILE A 142 -9.41 0.15 19.84
N ARG A 143 -9.19 -0.02 18.53
CA ARG A 143 -10.20 0.28 17.50
C ARG A 143 -11.46 -0.55 17.69
N PHE A 144 -11.32 -1.83 18.06
CA PHE A 144 -12.45 -2.71 18.35
C PHE A 144 -13.28 -2.14 19.51
N PHE A 145 -12.69 -2.00 20.69
CA PHE A 145 -13.43 -1.57 21.88
C PHE A 145 -13.92 -0.13 21.79
N HIS A 146 -13.16 0.77 21.17
CA HIS A 146 -13.62 2.12 20.89
C HIS A 146 -14.86 2.11 19.99
N LYS A 147 -14.90 1.26 18.95
CA LYS A 147 -16.07 1.14 18.09
C LYS A 147 -17.25 0.56 18.85
N ILE A 148 -17.05 -0.50 19.63
CA ILE A 148 -18.12 -1.14 20.43
C ILE A 148 -18.72 -0.16 21.43
N ASN A 149 -17.90 0.58 22.18
CA ASN A 149 -18.38 1.56 23.16
C ASN A 149 -19.20 2.70 22.54
N ASN A 150 -18.99 3.00 21.26
CA ASN A 150 -19.71 4.03 20.51
C ASN A 150 -20.91 3.48 19.72
N LEU A 151 -21.18 2.17 19.76
CA LEU A 151 -22.39 1.62 19.14
C LEU A 151 -23.63 1.99 19.98
N PRO A 152 -24.79 2.21 19.33
CA PRO A 152 -26.04 2.40 20.06
C PRO A 152 -26.37 1.17 20.91
N SER A 153 -27.12 1.39 21.99
CA SER A 153 -27.58 0.31 22.87
C SER A 153 -28.27 -0.80 22.07
N PRO A 154 -28.03 -2.08 22.42
CA PRO A 154 -28.55 -3.22 21.66
C PRO A 154 -30.08 -3.20 21.62
N GLY A 155 -30.63 -3.02 20.41
CA GLY A 155 -32.07 -2.97 20.18
C GLY A 155 -32.67 -4.36 19.97
N THR A 156 -31.88 -5.30 19.45
CA THR A 156 -32.31 -6.68 19.16
C THR A 156 -31.74 -7.69 20.14
N ASP A 157 -32.41 -8.82 20.31
CA ASP A 157 -31.94 -9.88 21.21
C ASP A 157 -30.63 -10.53 20.74
N SER A 158 -30.38 -10.53 19.43
CA SER A 158 -29.09 -10.96 18.86
C SER A 158 -27.94 -10.04 19.27
N GLU A 159 -28.15 -8.72 19.26
CA GLU A 159 -27.14 -7.77 19.72
C GLU A 159 -26.89 -7.92 21.22
N LYS A 160 -27.93 -8.06 22.03
CA LYS A 160 -27.78 -8.30 23.48
C LYS A 160 -26.92 -9.54 23.76
N LEU A 161 -27.12 -10.62 22.99
CA LEU A 161 -26.29 -11.82 23.11
C LEU A 161 -24.82 -11.53 22.77
N ILE A 162 -24.56 -10.77 21.70
CA ILE A 162 -23.19 -10.35 21.33
C ILE A 162 -22.56 -9.56 22.48
N TRP A 163 -23.27 -8.58 23.04
CA TRP A 163 -22.80 -7.78 24.17
C TRP A 163 -22.50 -8.63 25.40
N ASN A 164 -23.36 -9.59 25.73
CA ASN A 164 -23.13 -10.51 26.86
C ASN A 164 -21.85 -11.34 26.67
N VAL A 165 -21.60 -11.82 25.44
CA VAL A 165 -20.36 -12.54 25.13
C VAL A 165 -19.15 -11.63 25.27
N LEU A 166 -19.22 -10.39 24.78
CA LEU A 166 -18.11 -9.44 24.90
C LEU A 166 -17.82 -9.06 26.36
N GLU A 167 -18.84 -8.81 27.17
CA GLU A 167 -18.68 -8.49 28.58
C GLU A 167 -18.15 -9.68 29.39
N ALA A 168 -18.53 -10.91 29.04
CA ALA A 168 -17.98 -12.11 29.67
C ALA A 168 -16.50 -12.35 29.34
N GLU A 169 -16.09 -12.07 28.10
CA GLU A 169 -14.74 -12.36 27.59
C GLU A 169 -13.76 -11.19 27.77
N ARG A 170 -14.25 -9.96 27.96
CA ARG A 170 -13.42 -8.77 28.15
C ARG A 170 -12.48 -8.89 29.36
N PRO A 171 -12.89 -9.43 30.52
CA PRO A 171 -11.99 -9.67 31.64
C PRO A 171 -10.86 -10.64 31.32
N ASP A 172 -11.00 -11.56 30.36
CA ASP A 172 -9.93 -12.52 30.04
C ASP A 172 -8.77 -11.89 29.26
N LEU A 173 -8.97 -10.68 28.73
CA LEU A 173 -7.93 -9.93 28.06
C LEU A 173 -7.03 -9.26 29.09
N ARG A 174 -5.83 -9.82 29.26
CA ARG A 174 -4.82 -9.34 30.22
C ARG A 174 -4.56 -7.85 30.15
N GLN A 175 -4.61 -7.28 28.95
CA GLN A 175 -4.34 -5.87 28.70
C GLN A 175 -5.44 -4.97 29.26
N LEU A 176 -6.70 -5.44 29.30
CA LEU A 176 -7.88 -4.65 29.63
C LEU A 176 -8.38 -4.82 31.06
N HIS A 177 -7.77 -5.69 31.89
CA HIS A 177 -8.21 -5.96 33.27
C HIS A 177 -8.45 -4.68 34.08
N GLY A 178 -9.70 -4.22 34.15
CA GLY A 178 -10.13 -3.04 34.90
C GLY A 178 -9.58 -1.69 34.38
N LYS A 179 -8.89 -1.67 33.23
CA LYS A 179 -8.28 -0.46 32.68
C LYS A 179 -9.16 0.16 31.60
N SER A 180 -9.20 1.49 31.56
CA SER A 180 -9.75 2.24 30.43
C SER A 180 -8.86 2.10 29.19
N LEU A 181 -9.41 2.31 27.99
CA LEU A 181 -8.63 2.25 26.74
C LEU A 181 -7.50 3.28 26.71
N VAL A 182 -7.70 4.43 27.36
CA VAL A 182 -6.68 5.48 27.48
C VAL A 182 -5.50 5.02 28.35
N GLU A 183 -5.78 4.37 29.48
CA GLU A 183 -4.74 3.79 30.35
C GLU A 183 -4.00 2.65 29.66
N VAL A 184 -4.70 1.82 28.89
CA VAL A 184 -4.10 0.75 28.09
C VAL A 184 -3.14 1.33 27.06
N ASN A 185 -3.54 2.38 26.36
CA ASN A 185 -2.69 3.07 25.39
C ASN A 185 -1.44 3.69 26.05
N ARG A 186 -1.62 4.31 27.23
CA ARG A 186 -0.50 4.88 28.00
C ARG A 186 0.48 3.79 28.46
N SER A 187 0.00 2.70 29.05
CA SER A 187 0.84 1.57 29.47
C SER A 187 1.60 0.94 28.29
N PHE A 188 0.96 0.87 27.10
CA PHE A 188 1.60 0.36 25.88
C PHE A 188 2.75 1.25 25.43
N LEU A 189 2.55 2.58 25.45
CA LEU A 189 3.60 3.55 25.10
C LEU A 189 4.76 3.52 26.10
N GLU A 190 4.49 3.45 27.39
CA GLU A 190 5.52 3.38 28.45
C GLU A 190 6.42 2.16 28.26
N LYS A 191 5.82 1.00 27.93
CA LYS A 191 6.55 -0.26 27.70
C LYS A 191 7.44 -0.22 26.46
N HIS A 192 7.03 0.50 25.41
CA HIS A 192 7.66 0.46 24.09
C HIS A 192 8.13 1.83 23.57
N SER A 193 8.48 2.73 24.50
CA SER A 193 8.80 4.14 24.23
C SER A 193 9.98 4.38 23.29
N ALA A 194 10.87 3.39 23.12
CA ALA A 194 12.01 3.46 22.21
C ALA A 194 11.65 3.13 20.75
N SER A 195 10.58 2.35 20.50
CA SER A 195 10.27 1.85 19.16
C SER A 195 9.37 2.82 18.39
N LEU A 196 9.81 3.22 17.19
CA LEU A 196 9.05 4.13 16.31
C LEU A 196 7.63 3.60 16.00
N THR A 197 7.51 2.34 15.62
CA THR A 197 6.23 1.74 15.21
C THR A 197 5.23 1.66 16.37
N HIS A 198 5.71 1.39 17.59
CA HIS A 198 4.88 1.37 18.79
C HIS A 198 4.45 2.79 19.19
N ARG A 199 5.36 3.78 19.12
CA ARG A 199 5.02 5.19 19.36
C ARG A 199 3.97 5.68 18.36
N ALA A 200 4.14 5.35 17.08
CA ALA A 200 3.19 5.71 16.04
C ALA A 200 1.80 5.08 16.25
N ALA A 201 1.75 3.79 16.61
CA ALA A 201 0.50 3.13 16.98
C ALA A 201 -0.15 3.77 18.21
N ALA A 202 0.62 4.07 19.25
CA ALA A 202 0.12 4.71 20.46
C ALA A 202 -0.40 6.13 20.17
N ALA A 203 0.29 6.91 19.34
CA ALA A 203 -0.13 8.24 18.91
C ALA A 203 -1.43 8.20 18.11
N GLU A 204 -1.53 7.28 17.14
CA GLU A 204 -2.77 7.06 16.37
C GLU A 204 -3.94 6.71 17.29
N MET A 205 -3.74 5.79 18.24
CA MET A 205 -4.78 5.39 19.19
C MET A 205 -5.11 6.50 20.20
N MET A 206 -4.14 7.34 20.57
CA MET A 206 -4.39 8.53 21.40
C MET A 206 -5.30 9.50 20.68
N TYR A 207 -5.01 9.81 19.41
CA TYR A 207 -5.85 10.69 18.61
C TYR A 207 -7.26 10.12 18.37
N LEU A 208 -7.37 8.79 18.19
CA LEU A 208 -8.65 8.11 18.04
C LEU A 208 -9.53 8.21 19.30
N LEU A 209 -8.93 8.05 20.49
CA LEU A 209 -9.64 8.08 21.77
C LEU A 209 -9.89 9.50 22.28
N GLU A 210 -8.94 10.40 22.06
CA GLU A 210 -8.92 11.77 22.55
C GLU A 210 -8.53 12.75 21.41
N PRO A 211 -9.49 13.14 20.55
CA PRO A 211 -9.20 14.00 19.39
C PRO A 211 -8.58 15.35 19.75
N ASP A 212 -8.87 15.86 20.94
CA ASP A 212 -8.33 17.13 21.46
C ASP A 212 -6.81 17.07 21.69
N LYS A 213 -6.24 15.87 21.87
CA LYS A 213 -4.81 15.65 22.11
C LYS A 213 -4.01 15.39 20.84
N LYS A 214 -4.54 15.80 19.68
CA LYS A 214 -3.84 15.66 18.37
C LYS A 214 -2.38 16.12 18.42
N LEU A 215 -2.11 17.30 18.99
CA LEU A 215 -0.76 17.87 19.05
C LEU A 215 0.17 17.05 19.95
N GLU A 216 -0.34 16.50 21.05
CA GLU A 216 0.43 15.62 21.94
C GLU A 216 0.78 14.31 21.22
N ALA A 217 -0.17 13.74 20.49
CA ALA A 217 0.05 12.53 19.69
C ALA A 217 1.09 12.74 18.58
N ILE A 218 1.05 13.88 17.87
CA ILE A 218 2.08 14.24 16.88
C ILE A 218 3.45 14.36 17.54
N LYS A 219 3.52 15.07 18.67
CA LYS A 219 4.76 15.26 19.42
C LYS A 219 5.38 13.93 19.85
N LEU A 220 4.57 12.92 20.20
CA LEU A 220 5.08 11.57 20.50
C LEU A 220 5.83 10.96 19.30
N ILE A 221 5.39 11.22 18.07
CA ILE A 221 6.08 10.76 16.86
C ILE A 221 7.33 11.59 16.61
N GLU A 222 7.25 12.92 16.72
CA GLU A 222 8.39 13.82 16.48
C GLU A 222 9.53 13.62 17.49
N ASP A 223 9.21 13.37 18.76
CA ASP A 223 10.18 13.10 19.83
C ASP A 223 10.87 11.73 19.68
N SER A 224 10.52 10.93 18.66
CA SER A 224 11.22 9.68 18.37
C SER A 224 12.66 9.98 17.91
N VAL A 225 13.60 9.16 18.36
CA VAL A 225 15.02 9.28 17.99
C VAL A 225 15.45 7.99 17.33
N ASN A 226 16.16 8.11 16.21
CA ASN A 226 16.76 6.98 15.54
C ASN A 226 18.10 6.66 16.23
N SER A 227 18.05 5.77 17.22
CA SER A 227 19.26 5.31 17.89
C SER A 227 20.08 4.46 16.92
N THR A 228 21.40 4.67 16.92
CA THR A 228 22.32 3.75 16.25
C THR A 228 22.43 2.50 17.09
N ALA A 229 22.04 1.34 16.54
CA ALA A 229 22.18 0.10 17.27
C ALA A 229 23.68 -0.16 17.50
N SER A 230 24.06 -0.34 18.76
CA SER A 230 25.44 -0.61 19.22
C SER A 230 25.92 -2.04 18.86
N GLY A 231 25.52 -2.53 17.69
CA GLY A 231 25.87 -3.86 17.20
C GLY A 231 27.12 -3.78 16.33
N ASN A 232 28.13 -4.59 16.64
CA ASN A 232 29.34 -4.84 15.84
C ASN A 232 28.99 -5.47 14.48
N SER A 233 28.27 -4.74 13.61
CA SER A 233 28.02 -5.13 12.23
C SER A 233 29.19 -4.70 11.37
N VAL A 234 29.68 -5.62 10.52
CA VAL A 234 30.75 -5.41 9.54
C VAL A 234 30.43 -4.24 8.57
N LEU A 235 29.17 -3.81 8.52
CA LEU A 235 28.65 -2.74 7.67
C LEU A 235 28.55 -1.37 8.37
N GLY A 236 29.05 -1.23 9.60
CA GLY A 236 28.98 0.02 10.39
C GLY A 236 27.70 0.13 11.25
N PRO A 237 27.50 1.27 11.94
CA PRO A 237 26.33 1.48 12.78
C PRO A 237 25.06 1.45 11.92
N VAL A 238 24.17 0.50 12.22
CA VAL A 238 22.88 0.38 11.56
C VAL A 238 21.85 1.13 12.39
N ASN A 239 21.18 2.07 11.74
CA ASN A 239 20.04 2.78 12.32
C ASN A 239 18.89 1.80 12.62
N GLU A 240 18.23 1.95 13.76
CA GLU A 240 17.10 1.09 14.13
C GLU A 240 15.87 1.30 13.24
N TRP A 241 15.69 2.51 12.70
CA TRP A 241 14.54 2.80 11.86
C TRP A 241 14.68 2.15 10.49
N LYS A 242 13.64 1.43 10.08
CA LYS A 242 13.51 0.90 8.73
C LYS A 242 12.80 1.91 7.84
N ILE A 243 13.18 1.93 6.57
CA ILE A 243 12.57 2.82 5.58
C ILE A 243 11.05 2.62 5.48
N LEU A 244 10.56 1.37 5.54
CA LEU A 244 9.13 1.08 5.47
C LEU A 244 8.36 1.66 6.68
N ASP A 245 8.91 1.52 7.88
CA ASP A 245 8.30 2.07 9.10
C ASP A 245 8.19 3.60 9.01
N CYS A 246 9.22 4.28 8.51
CA CYS A 246 9.20 5.72 8.30
C CYS A 246 8.19 6.16 7.23
N ILE A 247 8.00 5.37 6.18
CA ILE A 247 7.00 5.62 5.13
C ILE A 247 5.60 5.50 5.72
N ASP A 248 5.36 4.48 6.54
CA ASP A 248 4.06 4.26 7.15
C ASP A 248 3.73 5.37 8.16
N VAL A 249 4.73 5.88 8.91
CA VAL A 249 4.56 7.07 9.76
C VAL A 249 4.26 8.32 8.92
N HIS A 250 4.94 8.52 7.79
CA HIS A 250 4.64 9.65 6.90
C HIS A 250 3.18 9.60 6.40
N LYS A 251 2.74 8.43 5.91
CA LYS A 251 1.35 8.22 5.46
C LYS A 251 0.36 8.42 6.61
N LEU A 252 0.71 8.01 7.83
CA LEU A 252 -0.11 8.22 9.01
C LEU A 252 -0.31 9.71 9.30
N LEU A 253 0.76 10.50 9.28
CA LEU A 253 0.74 11.95 9.51
C LEU A 253 -0.08 12.68 8.43
N GLU A 254 0.06 12.26 7.17
CA GLU A 254 -0.67 12.82 6.03
C GLU A 254 -2.16 12.46 6.05
N THR A 255 -2.51 11.19 6.31
CA THR A 255 -3.88 10.70 6.10
C THR A 255 -4.74 10.71 7.37
N ILE A 256 -4.18 10.32 8.51
CA ILE A 256 -4.94 10.20 9.78
C ILE A 256 -4.88 11.51 10.56
N PHE A 257 -3.69 12.11 10.69
CA PHE A 257 -3.56 13.40 11.36
C PHE A 257 -3.92 14.57 10.43
N GLY A 258 -3.80 14.41 9.10
CA GLY A 258 -4.17 15.46 8.15
C GLY A 258 -3.32 16.72 8.30
N ASP A 259 -2.08 16.58 8.76
CA ASP A 259 -1.17 17.70 9.00
C ASP A 259 -0.01 17.64 8.01
N GLN A 260 -0.15 18.40 6.92
CA GLN A 260 0.80 18.37 5.81
C GLN A 260 2.16 18.95 6.21
N ASP A 261 2.19 19.94 7.09
CA ASP A 261 3.43 20.60 7.51
C ASP A 261 4.27 19.65 8.36
N VAL A 262 3.64 18.95 9.30
CA VAL A 262 4.29 17.90 10.11
C VAL A 262 4.72 16.72 9.23
N ALA A 263 3.88 16.28 8.28
CA ALA A 263 4.25 15.22 7.35
C ALA A 263 5.47 15.60 6.50
N ASN A 264 5.51 16.82 5.97
CA ASN A 264 6.65 17.33 5.19
C ASN A 264 7.93 17.46 6.05
N SER A 265 7.79 17.93 7.29
CA SER A 265 8.90 17.99 8.27
C SER A 265 9.46 16.59 8.55
N TRP A 266 8.58 15.61 8.78
CA TRP A 266 8.95 14.21 8.95
C TRP A 266 9.64 13.63 7.70
N LYS A 267 9.12 13.95 6.51
CA LYS A 267 9.71 13.55 5.23
C LYS A 267 11.13 14.09 5.07
N ALA A 268 11.34 15.39 5.35
CA ALA A 268 12.64 16.04 5.30
C ALA A 268 13.62 15.41 6.29
N ARG A 269 13.18 15.16 7.52
CA ARG A 269 13.98 14.46 8.53
C ARG A 269 14.38 13.05 8.09
N CYS A 270 13.46 12.30 7.49
CA CYS A 270 13.75 10.95 6.98
C CYS A 270 14.71 10.96 5.78
N ALA A 271 14.72 12.02 4.98
CA ALA A 271 15.64 12.17 3.85
C ALA A 271 17.12 12.18 4.30
N GLU A 272 17.41 12.68 5.50
CA GLU A 272 18.75 12.64 6.11
C GLU A 272 19.19 11.21 6.45
N TYR A 273 18.27 10.40 6.99
CA TYR A 273 18.55 9.01 7.35
C TYR A 273 18.57 8.05 6.15
N PHE A 274 17.85 8.38 5.08
CA PHE A 274 17.73 7.54 3.88
C PHE A 274 18.14 8.29 2.60
N PRO A 275 19.44 8.57 2.39
CA PRO A 275 19.90 9.42 1.28
C PRO A 275 19.54 8.93 -0.13
N TYR A 276 19.33 7.62 -0.31
CA TYR A 276 19.03 7.02 -1.61
C TYR A 276 17.52 6.82 -1.85
N SER A 277 16.68 7.11 -0.85
CA SER A 277 15.24 6.92 -0.96
C SER A 277 14.64 7.91 -1.96
N THR A 278 13.96 7.40 -2.99
CA THR A 278 13.14 8.22 -3.89
C THR A 278 11.88 8.75 -3.21
N TYR A 279 11.30 8.01 -2.26
CA TYR A 279 10.10 8.44 -1.54
C TYR A 279 10.35 9.71 -0.72
N PHE A 280 11.38 9.71 0.13
CA PHE A 280 11.83 10.88 0.89
C PHE A 280 12.64 11.91 0.11
N GLU A 281 12.91 11.68 -1.19
CA GLU A 281 13.75 12.57 -2.00
C GLU A 281 15.13 12.84 -1.38
N GLY A 282 15.78 11.77 -0.88
CA GLY A 282 17.12 11.87 -0.29
C GLY A 282 18.14 12.46 -1.28
N ILE A 283 19.18 13.10 -0.76
CA ILE A 283 20.17 13.86 -1.56
C ILE A 283 20.86 13.02 -2.65
N LYS A 284 20.98 11.70 -2.44
CA LYS A 284 21.59 10.74 -3.38
C LYS A 284 20.56 9.93 -4.17
N SER A 285 19.29 10.29 -4.10
CA SER A 285 18.21 9.64 -4.85
C SER A 285 18.22 10.09 -6.31
N ALA A 286 17.72 9.22 -7.20
CA ALA A 286 17.59 9.57 -8.61
C ALA A 286 16.70 10.81 -8.83
N SER A 287 15.65 10.98 -8.01
CA SER A 287 14.76 12.15 -8.06
C SER A 287 15.49 13.45 -7.74
N ALA A 288 16.38 13.46 -6.73
CA ALA A 288 17.20 14.64 -6.42
C ALA A 288 18.17 15.00 -7.56
N ALA A 289 18.75 14.00 -8.23
CA ALA A 289 19.62 14.21 -9.39
C ALA A 289 18.87 14.79 -10.61
N TYR A 290 17.62 14.38 -10.85
CA TYR A 290 16.78 14.98 -11.90
C TYR A 290 16.38 16.42 -11.56
N CYS A 291 16.05 16.72 -10.29
CA CYS A 291 15.72 18.09 -9.87
C CYS A 291 16.92 19.04 -9.99
N SER A 292 18.15 18.61 -9.68
CA SER A 292 19.33 19.46 -9.88
C SER A 292 19.63 19.74 -11.36
N VAL A 293 19.37 18.76 -12.23
CA VAL A 293 19.51 18.92 -13.69
C VAL A 293 18.40 19.79 -14.26
N ALA A 294 17.16 19.67 -13.80
CA ALA A 294 16.03 20.52 -14.22
C ALA A 294 16.25 21.99 -13.81
N ASN A 295 16.69 22.24 -12.58
CA ASN A 295 17.02 23.60 -12.12
C ASN A 295 18.22 24.21 -12.89
N SER A 296 19.14 23.37 -13.40
CA SER A 296 20.25 23.84 -14.25
C SER A 296 19.81 24.16 -15.69
N LEU A 297 18.68 23.61 -16.15
CA LEU A 297 18.12 23.91 -17.47
C LEU A 297 17.20 25.14 -17.46
N GLU A 298 16.46 25.39 -16.36
CA GLU A 298 15.59 26.57 -16.24
C GLU A 298 16.36 27.90 -16.08
N ASP A 299 17.63 27.85 -15.65
CA ASP A 299 18.49 29.04 -15.56
C ASP A 299 19.13 29.45 -16.91
N SER A 300 18.69 28.84 -18.03
CA SER A 300 19.27 29.07 -19.35
C SER A 300 18.28 29.58 -20.42
N SER A 301 17.75 30.79 -20.22
CA SER A 301 17.27 31.70 -21.28
C SER A 301 16.98 33.07 -20.66
N GLU A 302 17.43 34.23 -21.15
CA GLU A 302 17.36 34.74 -22.53
C GLU A 302 18.43 35.84 -22.74
N ASN A 303 19.42 35.60 -23.61
CA ASN A 303 19.89 36.57 -24.61
C ASN A 303 21.01 35.94 -25.43
N GLY A 304 20.75 35.78 -26.73
CA GLY A 304 21.71 35.24 -27.67
C GLY A 304 22.86 36.22 -27.90
N ILE A 305 24.09 35.69 -27.86
CA ILE A 305 25.18 36.01 -28.79
C ILE A 305 26.08 34.77 -28.84
N VAL A 306 26.33 34.30 -30.05
CA VAL A 306 27.28 33.23 -30.37
C VAL A 306 28.69 33.70 -30.00
N ALA A 307 29.40 32.94 -29.15
CA ALA A 307 30.84 33.02 -29.05
C ALA A 307 31.45 31.62 -28.85
N ASN A 308 32.32 31.27 -29.78
CA ASN A 308 33.05 30.02 -29.87
C ASN A 308 34.26 30.01 -28.90
N ALA A 309 34.52 28.85 -28.30
CA ALA A 309 35.77 28.33 -27.73
C ALA A 309 36.66 29.23 -26.85
N GLN A 310 36.79 28.89 -25.55
CA GLN A 310 38.05 28.36 -25.00
C GLN A 310 37.90 27.84 -23.57
N MET A 311 38.22 26.57 -23.42
CA MET A 311 38.33 25.81 -22.18
C MET A 311 39.59 26.25 -21.41
N LYS A 312 39.45 26.65 -20.15
CA LYS A 312 40.52 26.61 -19.14
C LYS A 312 39.97 25.98 -17.87
N SER A 313 40.55 24.83 -17.56
CA SER A 313 40.38 23.97 -16.40
C SER A 313 40.88 24.62 -15.11
N ALA A 314 40.16 24.43 -14.01
CA ALA A 314 40.72 24.20 -12.69
C ALA A 314 39.71 23.42 -11.82
N ASP A 315 40.21 22.30 -11.28
CA ASP A 315 39.62 21.23 -10.46
C ASP A 315 38.69 21.69 -9.31
N GLY A 316 37.71 20.90 -8.83
CA GLY A 316 37.52 19.47 -8.99
C GLY A 316 36.21 18.91 -8.39
N GLU A 317 36.09 17.59 -8.57
CA GLU A 317 35.07 16.63 -8.11
C GLU A 317 33.67 16.73 -8.74
N THR A 318 33.60 16.37 -10.02
CA THR A 318 32.39 15.86 -10.68
C THR A 318 32.39 14.33 -10.65
N CYS A 319 31.41 13.75 -9.95
CA CYS A 319 31.06 12.33 -10.08
C CYS A 319 30.48 12.11 -11.48
N THR A 320 31.33 11.61 -12.39
CA THR A 320 30.95 11.27 -13.76
C THR A 320 30.18 9.94 -13.79
N LEU A 321 28.99 9.99 -14.39
CA LEU A 321 28.24 8.81 -14.82
C LEU A 321 28.95 8.20 -16.04
N ASN A 322 29.79 7.19 -15.83
CA ASN A 322 30.26 6.32 -16.91
C ASN A 322 29.63 4.93 -16.75
N GLY A 323 28.47 4.75 -17.37
CA GLY A 323 27.95 3.43 -17.70
C GLY A 323 28.66 2.91 -18.94
N THR A 324 29.77 2.20 -18.76
CA THR A 324 30.40 1.45 -19.86
C THR A 324 29.56 0.21 -20.14
N VAL A 325 28.82 0.24 -21.25
CA VAL A 325 28.17 -0.96 -21.81
C VAL A 325 29.27 -1.80 -22.46
N HIS A 326 29.75 -2.83 -21.76
CA HIS A 326 30.54 -3.88 -22.39
C HIS A 326 29.61 -4.77 -23.21
N ILE A 327 29.55 -4.54 -24.52
CA ILE A 327 29.13 -5.55 -25.48
C ILE A 327 30.28 -6.57 -25.52
N VAL A 328 30.06 -7.75 -24.95
CA VAL A 328 30.99 -8.88 -25.08
C VAL A 328 30.43 -9.80 -26.16
N ASP A 329 30.66 -9.42 -27.42
CA ASP A 329 30.65 -10.35 -28.54
C ASP A 329 32.04 -11.01 -28.56
N GLU A 330 32.13 -12.25 -28.07
CA GLU A 330 33.06 -13.32 -28.49
C GLU A 330 33.17 -14.40 -27.39
N LEU A 331 32.23 -15.34 -27.40
CA LEU A 331 32.47 -16.70 -26.89
C LEU A 331 32.04 -17.74 -27.93
N SER A 332 32.46 -17.51 -29.17
CA SER A 332 32.59 -18.55 -30.18
C SER A 332 34.03 -19.06 -30.18
N ASN A 333 34.36 -19.91 -29.20
CA ASN A 333 35.38 -20.97 -29.29
C ASN A 333 35.61 -21.57 -27.89
N LEU A 334 34.86 -22.63 -27.57
CA LEU A 334 35.31 -23.79 -26.79
C LEU A 334 34.21 -24.86 -26.89
N SER A 335 34.18 -25.50 -28.05
CA SER A 335 33.54 -26.80 -28.22
C SER A 335 34.62 -27.87 -28.19
N ILE A 336 34.20 -29.06 -27.75
CA ILE A 336 34.85 -30.39 -27.84
C ILE A 336 35.93 -30.59 -26.75
N ARG A 337 35.86 -31.56 -25.82
CA ARG A 337 35.28 -32.92 -25.82
C ARG A 337 34.61 -33.29 -24.50
#